data_AF-A0AAU4ZZG0-F1
#
_entry.id   AF-A0AAU4ZZG0-F1
#
_cell.length_a   1.000
_cell.length_b   1.000
_cell.length_c   1.000
_cell.angle_alpha   90.00
_cell.angle_beta   90.00
_cell.angle_gamma   90.00
#
_symmetry.space_group_name_H-M   'P 1'
#
loop_
_entity.id
_entity.type
_entity.pdbx_description
1 polymer ?
#
loop_
_entity_poly.entity_id
_entity_poly.type
_entity_poly.pdbx_seq_one_letter_code
_entity_poly.pdbx_strand_id
1 'polypeptide(L)'
;MPTTTDPPLIFWGRCRYGRRWFWTASEYDGQQLHGWADSVDEAARQANAAAVQLAAGRYANVQVLHGIAREQLKKLNAAKRKAKAPKSARTGIAPPPNPVGYLYSVEPGRYELDDVTWISGKVVRFPITKKTAKRIYYLRPRFLYMPGPDWEPGYVDRQELERHGSVHVPYWHLLFAEPPELPSPRALRAGRRQPDSAPPPELKELKAAMAAAHPDRGGTSEAFIAARERYERARRRAA
;
A
#
# COMPACT_ATOMS: atom_id res chain seq x y z
N MET A 1 53.26 -3.61 -3.86
CA MET A 1 53.11 -3.40 -5.30
C MET A 1 53.40 -4.74 -5.96
N PRO A 2 52.39 -5.55 -6.32
CA PRO A 2 52.62 -6.84 -6.95
C PRO A 2 53.39 -6.63 -8.26
N THR A 3 54.53 -7.29 -8.38
CA THR A 3 55.39 -7.26 -9.57
C THR A 3 54.69 -7.97 -10.71
N THR A 4 54.54 -7.25 -11.82
CA THR A 4 53.76 -7.52 -13.03
C THR A 4 54.29 -8.68 -13.88
N THR A 5 54.44 -9.88 -13.31
CA THR A 5 54.91 -11.06 -14.05
C THR A 5 53.89 -12.18 -14.15
N ASP A 6 52.86 -12.18 -13.30
CA ASP A 6 51.82 -13.21 -13.37
C ASP A 6 50.86 -12.94 -14.55
N PRO A 7 50.52 -13.98 -15.34
CA PRO A 7 49.58 -13.85 -16.43
C PRO A 7 48.20 -13.44 -15.87
N PRO A 8 47.56 -12.39 -16.41
CA PRO A 8 46.27 -11.95 -15.92
C PRO A 8 45.23 -13.07 -16.05
N LEU A 9 44.42 -13.22 -15.01
CA LEU A 9 43.27 -14.10 -15.02
C LEU A 9 42.07 -13.34 -15.56
N ILE A 10 41.63 -13.72 -16.75
CA ILE A 10 40.55 -13.09 -17.48
C ILE A 10 39.38 -14.05 -17.58
N PHE A 11 38.19 -13.55 -17.27
CA PHE A 11 36.95 -14.29 -17.42
C PHE A 11 36.11 -13.64 -18.50
N TRP A 12 35.45 -14.43 -19.33
CA TRP A 12 34.37 -13.91 -20.16
C TRP A 12 33.17 -14.83 -20.16
N GLY A 13 32.00 -14.26 -20.42
CA GLY A 13 30.75 -15.01 -20.45
C GLY A 13 29.67 -14.29 -21.23
N ARG A 14 28.56 -15.01 -21.47
CA ARG A 14 27.37 -14.48 -22.13
C ARG A 14 26.11 -15.04 -21.49
N CYS A 15 25.02 -14.29 -21.54
CA CYS A 15 23.70 -14.73 -21.09
C CYS A 15 22.59 -14.11 -21.95
N ARG A 16 21.46 -14.80 -22.06
CA ARG A 16 20.29 -14.32 -22.81
C ARG A 16 19.46 -13.37 -21.94
N TYR A 17 19.05 -12.23 -22.49
CA TYR A 17 18.13 -11.29 -21.85
C TYR A 17 17.12 -10.76 -22.87
N GLY A 18 15.89 -11.29 -22.79
CA GLY A 18 14.87 -11.04 -23.79
C GLY A 18 15.26 -11.60 -25.17
N ARG A 19 15.26 -10.74 -26.19
CA ARG A 19 15.62 -11.07 -27.57
C ARG A 19 17.12 -10.89 -27.89
N ARG A 20 17.90 -10.34 -26.96
CA ARG A 20 19.32 -10.03 -27.17
C ARG A 20 20.20 -10.85 -26.22
N TRP A 21 21.49 -10.90 -26.53
CA TRP A 21 22.52 -11.54 -25.73
C TRP A 21 23.39 -10.49 -25.08
N PHE A 22 23.54 -10.57 -23.76
CA PHE A 22 24.49 -9.78 -23.00
C PHE A 22 25.79 -10.56 -22.89
N TRP A 23 26.91 -9.87 -23.06
CA TRP A 23 28.23 -10.45 -22.82
C TRP A 23 29.07 -9.56 -21.93
N THR A 24 30.05 -10.16 -21.25
CA THR A 24 31.05 -9.43 -20.47
C THR A 24 32.39 -10.17 -20.51
N ALA A 25 33.48 -9.41 -20.45
CA ALA A 25 34.82 -9.88 -20.18
C ALA A 25 35.41 -9.03 -19.06
N SER A 26 36.12 -9.64 -18.11
CA SER A 26 36.72 -8.94 -16.96
C SER A 26 38.01 -9.62 -16.53
N GLU A 27 39.02 -8.81 -16.22
CA GLU A 27 40.16 -9.23 -15.42
C GLU A 27 39.74 -9.34 -13.95
N TYR A 28 40.27 -10.31 -13.20
CA TYR A 28 39.85 -10.62 -11.82
C TYR A 28 39.77 -9.39 -10.90
N ASP A 29 40.79 -8.52 -10.94
CA ASP A 29 40.90 -7.29 -10.14
C ASP A 29 41.01 -6.02 -11.02
N GLY A 30 40.58 -6.10 -12.28
CA GLY A 30 40.95 -5.12 -13.29
C GLY A 30 39.80 -4.56 -14.10
N GLN A 31 40.11 -4.22 -15.35
CA GLN A 31 39.16 -3.62 -16.26
C GLN A 31 38.06 -4.62 -16.64
N GLN A 32 36.85 -4.09 -16.80
CA GLN A 32 35.68 -4.85 -17.23
C GLN A 32 35.06 -4.24 -18.48
N LEU A 33 34.85 -5.08 -19.48
CA LEU A 33 34.18 -4.78 -20.73
C LEU A 33 32.86 -5.55 -20.82
N HIS A 34 31.85 -4.96 -21.45
CA HIS A 34 30.57 -5.61 -21.67
C HIS A 34 29.83 -4.99 -22.85
N GLY A 35 28.86 -5.73 -23.38
CA GLY A 35 28.06 -5.27 -24.51
C GLY A 35 26.84 -6.13 -24.78
N TRP A 36 26.20 -5.83 -25.89
CA TRP A 36 24.98 -6.48 -26.35
C TRP A 36 25.15 -6.93 -27.80
N ALA A 37 24.68 -8.12 -28.11
CA ALA A 37 24.66 -8.69 -29.45
C ALA A 37 23.27 -9.29 -29.74
N ASP A 38 22.93 -9.43 -31.02
CA ASP A 38 21.61 -9.92 -31.42
C ASP A 38 21.58 -11.44 -31.57
N SER A 39 22.76 -12.08 -31.66
CA SER A 39 22.92 -13.54 -31.71
C SER A 39 23.90 -14.06 -30.66
N VAL A 40 23.81 -15.37 -30.39
CA VAL A 40 24.70 -16.05 -29.44
C VAL A 40 26.15 -16.08 -29.92
N ASP A 41 26.36 -16.28 -31.22
CA ASP A 41 27.70 -16.38 -31.82
C ASP A 41 28.38 -15.01 -31.89
N GLU A 42 27.62 -13.96 -32.19
CA GLU A 42 28.11 -12.60 -32.12
C GLU A 42 28.49 -12.21 -30.69
N ALA A 43 27.67 -12.56 -29.69
CA ALA A 43 28.02 -12.33 -28.29
C ALA A 43 29.30 -13.07 -27.89
N ALA A 44 29.48 -14.32 -28.34
CA ALA A 44 30.69 -15.11 -28.09
C ALA A 44 31.93 -14.47 -28.74
N ARG A 45 31.83 -14.05 -30.01
CA ARG A 45 32.93 -13.38 -30.73
C ARG A 45 33.33 -12.07 -30.05
N GLN A 46 32.37 -11.21 -29.72
CA GLN A 46 32.63 -9.92 -29.07
C GLN A 46 33.23 -10.11 -27.67
N ALA A 47 32.74 -11.08 -26.89
CA ALA A 47 33.29 -11.37 -25.57
C ALA A 47 34.73 -11.90 -25.62
N ASN A 48 35.02 -12.80 -26.57
CA ASN A 48 36.37 -13.30 -26.79
C ASN A 48 37.32 -12.19 -27.26
N ALA A 49 36.89 -11.35 -28.19
CA ALA A 49 37.66 -10.19 -28.63
C ALA A 49 37.98 -9.23 -27.47
N ALA A 50 37.01 -8.99 -26.59
CA ALA A 50 37.22 -8.19 -25.38
C ALA A 50 38.20 -8.86 -24.40
N ALA A 51 38.17 -10.19 -24.26
CA ALA A 51 39.15 -10.91 -23.43
C ALA A 51 40.58 -10.80 -24.00
N VAL A 52 40.74 -10.88 -25.33
CA VAL A 52 42.02 -10.67 -26.01
C VAL A 52 42.50 -9.23 -25.83
N GLN A 53 41.59 -8.26 -25.91
CA GLN A 53 41.91 -6.85 -25.65
C GLN A 53 42.41 -6.65 -24.21
N LEU A 54 41.76 -7.25 -23.22
CA LEU A 54 42.18 -7.19 -21.81
C LEU A 54 43.54 -7.87 -21.57
N ALA A 55 43.88 -8.91 -22.34
CA ALA A 55 45.20 -9.54 -22.27
C ALA A 55 46.32 -8.58 -22.73
N ALA A 56 46.00 -7.61 -23.60
CA ALA A 56 46.91 -6.55 -24.06
C ALA A 56 48.25 -7.09 -24.59
N GLY A 57 48.21 -8.20 -25.34
CA GLY A 57 49.40 -8.84 -25.92
C GLY A 57 50.23 -9.69 -24.93
N ARG A 58 49.79 -9.82 -23.67
CA ARG A 58 50.42 -10.69 -22.67
C ARG A 58 49.81 -12.10 -22.72
N TYR A 59 50.57 -13.10 -22.28
CA TYR A 59 50.00 -14.41 -21.95
C TYR A 59 48.97 -14.25 -20.84
N ALA A 60 47.76 -14.80 -21.02
CA ALA A 60 46.66 -14.66 -20.08
C ALA A 60 45.96 -15.99 -19.86
N ASN A 61 45.49 -16.23 -18.63
CA ASN A 61 44.64 -17.35 -18.31
C ASN A 61 43.19 -16.95 -18.58
N VAL A 62 42.62 -17.43 -19.68
CA VAL A 62 41.24 -17.08 -20.07
C VAL A 62 40.28 -18.21 -19.71
N GLN A 63 39.27 -17.90 -18.90
CA GLN A 63 38.20 -18.84 -18.54
C GLN A 63 36.84 -18.38 -19.05
N VAL A 64 36.06 -19.32 -19.57
CA VAL A 64 34.70 -19.05 -20.06
C VAL A 64 33.69 -19.40 -18.98
N LEU A 65 33.12 -18.39 -18.32
CA LEU A 65 32.17 -18.55 -17.22
C LEU A 65 30.88 -17.78 -17.53
N HIS A 66 29.83 -18.43 -18.02
CA HIS A 66 28.58 -17.72 -18.35
C HIS A 66 27.86 -17.12 -17.12
N GLY A 67 28.13 -17.64 -15.92
CA GLY A 67 27.61 -17.11 -14.66
C GLY A 67 28.02 -15.65 -14.39
N ILE A 68 29.24 -15.26 -14.77
CA ILE A 68 29.73 -13.88 -14.53
C ILE A 68 28.95 -12.83 -15.34
N ALA A 69 28.47 -13.19 -16.54
CA ALA A 69 27.62 -12.32 -17.35
C ALA A 69 26.26 -12.07 -16.69
N ARG A 70 25.69 -13.09 -16.05
CA ARG A 70 24.43 -12.96 -15.31
C ARG A 70 24.60 -12.04 -14.10
N GLU A 71 25.65 -12.22 -13.33
CA GLU A 71 25.92 -11.37 -12.15
C GLU A 71 26.23 -9.93 -12.54
N GLN A 72 27.01 -9.73 -13.60
CA GLN A 72 27.28 -8.38 -14.09
C GLN A 72 26.02 -7.67 -14.59
N LEU A 73 25.17 -8.36 -15.34
CA LEU A 73 23.92 -7.78 -15.81
C LEU A 73 23.00 -7.39 -14.63
N LYS A 74 22.98 -8.18 -13.55
CA LYS A 74 22.27 -7.81 -12.31
C LYS A 74 22.83 -6.53 -11.70
N LYS A 75 24.17 -6.41 -11.59
CA LYS A 75 24.84 -5.20 -11.08
C LYS A 75 24.50 -3.97 -11.92
N LEU A 76 24.61 -4.05 -13.24
CA LEU A 76 24.26 -2.95 -14.16
C LEU A 76 22.79 -2.54 -14.04
N ASN A 77 21.87 -3.51 -13.97
CA ASN A 77 20.45 -3.23 -13.79
C ASN A 77 20.15 -2.65 -12.40
N ALA A 78 20.85 -3.07 -11.36
CA ALA A 78 20.73 -2.46 -10.02
C ALA A 78 21.26 -1.02 -10.02
N ALA A 79 22.43 -0.76 -10.61
CA ALA A 79 22.98 0.59 -10.77
C ALA A 79 22.04 1.49 -11.58
N LYS A 80 21.49 1.00 -12.69
CA LYS A 80 20.49 1.72 -13.49
C LYS A 80 19.22 2.01 -12.70
N ARG A 81 18.76 1.08 -11.86
CA ARG A 81 17.62 1.29 -10.94
C ARG A 81 17.93 2.34 -9.88
N LYS A 82 19.15 2.36 -9.33
CA LYS A 82 19.60 3.33 -8.32
C LYS A 82 19.79 4.74 -8.92
N ALA A 83 20.36 4.83 -10.13
CA ALA A 83 20.57 6.09 -10.85
C ALA A 83 19.26 6.68 -11.38
N LYS A 84 18.27 5.84 -11.67
CA LYS A 84 16.92 6.31 -11.95
C LYS A 84 16.36 6.91 -10.66
N ALA A 85 16.07 8.20 -10.68
CA ALA A 85 15.40 8.88 -9.58
C ALA A 85 14.23 8.00 -9.07
N PRO A 86 14.09 7.82 -7.75
CA PRO A 86 13.04 6.98 -7.22
C PRO A 86 11.73 7.45 -7.82
N LYS A 87 10.91 6.54 -8.34
CA LYS A 87 9.59 6.90 -8.87
C LYS A 87 8.73 7.62 -7.80
N SER A 88 9.10 7.54 -6.52
CA SER A 88 8.49 8.30 -5.43
C SER A 88 8.90 9.78 -5.37
N ALA A 89 9.97 10.23 -6.05
CA ALA A 89 10.18 11.66 -6.26
C ALA A 89 9.17 12.26 -7.26
N ARG A 90 8.42 11.40 -7.97
CA ARG A 90 7.26 11.80 -8.75
C ARG A 90 5.94 11.70 -7.96
N THR A 91 5.90 11.12 -6.75
CA THR A 91 4.67 11.07 -5.91
C THR A 91 4.39 12.37 -5.15
N GLY A 92 5.17 13.43 -5.39
CA GLY A 92 4.63 14.79 -5.38
C GLY A 92 3.74 15.06 -6.59
N ILE A 93 2.87 14.11 -6.98
CA ILE A 93 1.83 14.39 -7.99
C ILE A 93 0.83 15.30 -7.29
N ALA A 94 1.14 16.60 -7.26
CA ALA A 94 0.13 17.59 -6.93
C ALA A 94 -1.07 17.33 -7.85
N PRO A 95 -2.31 17.38 -7.33
CA PRO A 95 -3.50 17.32 -8.16
C PRO A 95 -3.34 18.29 -9.32
N PRO A 96 -3.63 17.87 -10.58
CA PRO A 96 -3.59 18.81 -11.68
C PRO A 96 -4.52 19.99 -11.35
N PRO A 97 -4.16 21.23 -11.70
CA PRO A 97 -4.95 22.40 -11.34
C PRO A 97 -6.38 22.32 -11.91
N ASN A 98 -6.55 21.62 -13.04
CA ASN A 98 -7.84 21.36 -13.68
C ASN A 98 -8.02 19.85 -13.93
N PRO A 99 -8.54 19.07 -12.97
CA PRO A 99 -8.82 17.65 -13.19
C PRO A 99 -9.98 17.46 -14.17
N VAL A 100 -9.96 16.34 -14.90
CA VAL A 100 -11.00 15.98 -15.89
C VAL A 100 -12.36 15.66 -15.23
N GLY A 101 -12.35 15.45 -13.92
CA GLY A 101 -13.49 15.14 -13.08
C GLY A 101 -13.04 14.58 -11.75
N TYR A 102 -13.98 14.09 -10.95
CA TYR A 102 -13.69 13.49 -9.65
C TYR A 102 -14.34 12.12 -9.53
N LEU A 103 -13.70 11.24 -8.76
CA LEU A 103 -14.37 10.11 -8.11
C LEU A 103 -14.64 10.48 -6.66
N TYR A 104 -15.65 9.86 -6.07
CA TYR A 104 -16.08 10.15 -4.71
C TYR A 104 -15.98 8.89 -3.84
N SER A 105 -15.63 9.06 -2.57
CA SER A 105 -15.75 8.01 -1.54
C SER A 105 -16.32 8.59 -0.27
N VAL A 106 -16.83 7.73 0.59
CA VAL A 106 -17.31 8.09 1.92
C VAL A 106 -16.25 7.70 2.93
N GLU A 107 -15.65 8.70 3.58
CA GLU A 107 -14.87 8.48 4.78
C GLU A 107 -15.86 8.31 5.95
N PRO A 108 -15.93 7.13 6.58
CA PRO A 108 -16.85 6.92 7.69
C PRO A 108 -16.46 7.79 8.87
N GLY A 109 -17.47 8.20 9.66
CA GLY A 109 -17.20 8.90 10.91
C GLY A 109 -16.44 8.00 11.89
N ARG A 110 -15.58 8.60 12.70
CA ARG A 110 -14.73 7.88 13.66
C ARG A 110 -14.51 8.72 14.91
N TYR A 111 -14.07 8.06 15.97
CA TYR A 111 -13.48 8.75 17.12
C TYR A 111 -12.02 9.10 16.83
N GLU A 112 -11.57 10.25 17.31
CA GLU A 112 -10.15 10.62 17.35
C GLU A 112 -9.39 9.76 18.37
N LEU A 113 -8.05 9.74 18.32
CA LEU A 113 -7.21 8.85 19.14
C LEU A 113 -7.50 8.90 20.65
N ASP A 114 -8.02 10.03 21.14
CA ASP A 114 -8.37 10.23 22.55
C ASP A 114 -9.76 9.68 22.91
N ASP A 115 -10.47 9.04 21.97
CA ASP A 115 -11.81 8.43 22.10
C ASP A 115 -12.95 9.39 22.56
N VAL A 116 -12.66 10.68 22.72
CA VAL A 116 -13.62 11.67 23.24
C VAL A 116 -14.33 12.43 22.12
N THR A 117 -13.65 12.66 20.98
CA THR A 117 -14.17 13.50 19.89
C THR A 117 -14.64 12.65 18.71
N TRP A 118 -15.94 12.71 18.41
CA TRP A 118 -16.51 12.11 17.20
C TRP A 118 -16.33 13.03 15.99
N ILE A 119 -15.61 12.56 14.98
CA ILE A 119 -15.46 13.20 13.69
C ILE A 119 -16.53 12.65 12.75
N SER A 120 -17.40 13.53 12.23
CA SER A 120 -18.42 13.13 11.26
C SER A 120 -17.78 12.61 9.97
N GLY A 121 -18.42 11.61 9.38
CA GLY A 121 -18.02 11.13 8.05
C GLY A 121 -18.19 12.22 7.01
N LYS A 122 -17.39 12.16 5.94
CA LYS A 122 -17.40 13.14 4.86
C LYS A 122 -17.21 12.48 3.51
N VAL A 123 -17.66 13.16 2.45
CA VAL A 123 -17.37 12.74 1.08
C VAL A 123 -15.99 13.25 0.69
N VAL A 124 -15.09 12.34 0.34
CA VAL A 124 -13.75 12.63 -0.16
C VAL A 124 -13.75 12.58 -1.68
N ARG A 125 -13.05 13.54 -2.31
CA ARG A 125 -12.96 13.66 -3.76
C ARG A 125 -11.57 13.26 -4.24
N PHE A 126 -11.51 12.47 -5.31
CA PHE A 126 -10.27 12.02 -5.94
C PHE A 126 -10.17 12.58 -7.36
N PRO A 127 -9.17 13.40 -7.67
CA PRO A 127 -9.05 14.00 -9.00
C PRO A 127 -8.72 12.92 -10.05
N ILE A 128 -9.50 12.91 -11.13
CA ILE A 128 -9.28 12.05 -12.29
C ILE A 128 -8.18 12.67 -13.17
N THR A 129 -7.13 11.90 -13.42
CA THR A 129 -6.01 12.32 -14.27
C THR A 129 -6.21 11.91 -15.72
N LYS A 130 -6.85 10.76 -15.97
CA LYS A 130 -7.08 10.23 -17.32
C LYS A 130 -8.27 9.28 -17.35
N LYS A 131 -9.13 9.40 -18.35
CA LYS A 131 -10.16 8.40 -18.69
C LYS A 131 -9.79 7.70 -19.99
N THR A 132 -9.95 6.40 -20.02
CA THR A 132 -9.81 5.56 -21.23
C THR A 132 -11.11 4.80 -21.46
N ALA A 133 -11.19 3.98 -22.52
CA ALA A 133 -12.37 3.14 -22.75
C ALA A 133 -12.59 2.10 -21.64
N LYS A 134 -11.51 1.58 -21.03
CA LYS A 134 -11.59 0.51 -20.00
C LYS A 134 -11.30 0.97 -18.58
N ARG A 135 -10.58 2.08 -18.40
CA ARG A 135 -10.04 2.49 -17.09
C ARG A 135 -10.17 3.97 -16.82
N ILE A 136 -10.44 4.30 -15.57
CA ILE A 136 -10.33 5.66 -15.01
C ILE A 136 -9.11 5.69 -14.09
N TYR A 137 -8.16 6.57 -14.40
CA TYR A 137 -6.98 6.83 -13.58
C TYR A 137 -7.23 8.07 -12.71
N TYR A 138 -6.90 7.98 -11.42
CA TYR A 138 -7.12 9.03 -10.44
C TYR A 138 -5.96 9.12 -9.47
N LEU A 139 -5.90 10.19 -8.68
CA LEU A 139 -4.94 10.32 -7.58
C LEU A 139 -5.65 10.12 -6.25
N ARG A 140 -5.01 9.41 -5.34
CA ARG A 140 -5.47 9.23 -3.95
C ARG A 140 -4.36 9.57 -2.98
N PRO A 141 -4.67 10.12 -1.79
CA PRO A 141 -3.66 10.27 -0.77
C PRO A 141 -3.17 8.88 -0.33
N ARG A 142 -1.90 8.75 0.00
CA ARG A 142 -1.34 7.49 0.50
C ARG A 142 -2.00 7.04 1.81
N PHE A 143 -2.37 7.98 2.66
CA PHE A 143 -3.05 7.75 3.93
C PHE A 143 -4.31 8.62 4.00
N LEU A 144 -5.46 7.99 4.25
CA LEU A 144 -6.76 8.70 4.41
C LEU A 144 -6.72 9.72 5.55
N TYR A 145 -6.09 9.34 6.65
CA TYR A 145 -6.18 10.04 7.92
C TYR A 145 -5.03 11.03 8.15
N MET A 146 -4.04 11.04 7.25
CA MET A 146 -2.95 12.00 7.24
C MET A 146 -2.90 12.66 5.86
N PRO A 147 -3.51 13.85 5.70
CA PRO A 147 -3.37 14.62 4.47
C PRO A 147 -1.91 15.06 4.33
N GLY A 148 -1.12 14.23 3.67
CA GLY A 148 0.24 14.53 3.24
C GLY A 148 0.26 14.96 1.77
N PRO A 149 1.37 15.55 1.30
CA PRO A 149 1.56 15.88 -0.12
C PRO A 149 1.71 14.63 -1.01
N ASP A 150 1.74 13.44 -0.41
CA ASP A 150 1.98 12.18 -1.10
C ASP A 150 0.69 11.65 -1.73
N TRP A 151 0.56 11.93 -3.03
CA TRP A 151 -0.49 11.39 -3.88
C TRP A 151 0.02 10.16 -4.64
N GLU A 152 -0.76 9.09 -4.60
CA GLU A 152 -0.50 7.87 -5.35
C GLU A 152 -1.48 7.72 -6.51
N PRO A 153 -1.01 7.26 -7.68
CA PRO A 153 -1.89 6.94 -8.80
C PRO A 153 -2.68 5.66 -8.50
N GLY A 154 -4.00 5.74 -8.64
CA GLY A 154 -4.93 4.63 -8.67
C GLY A 154 -5.59 4.45 -10.04
N TYR A 155 -6.20 3.30 -10.26
CA TYR A 155 -7.11 3.10 -11.38
C TYR A 155 -8.30 2.23 -10.97
N VAL A 156 -9.42 2.41 -11.65
CA VAL A 156 -10.60 1.54 -11.57
C VAL A 156 -11.08 1.16 -12.97
N ASP A 157 -11.82 0.05 -13.05
CA ASP A 157 -12.52 -0.33 -14.28
C ASP A 157 -13.65 0.66 -14.55
N ARG A 158 -13.66 1.23 -15.76
CA ARG A 158 -14.65 2.22 -16.15
C ARG A 158 -16.02 1.60 -16.37
N GLN A 159 -16.06 0.43 -17.00
CA GLN A 159 -17.30 -0.24 -17.39
C GLN A 159 -18.03 -0.76 -16.16
N GLU A 160 -17.27 -1.28 -15.18
CA GLU A 160 -17.83 -1.71 -13.90
C GLU A 160 -18.45 -0.51 -13.15
N LEU A 161 -17.71 0.60 -13.06
CA LEU A 161 -18.19 1.81 -12.39
C LEU A 161 -19.44 2.40 -13.08
N GLU A 162 -19.46 2.47 -14.41
CA GLU A 162 -20.62 2.97 -15.17
C GLU A 162 -21.84 2.03 -15.05
N ARG A 163 -21.61 0.71 -14.95
CA ARG A 163 -22.69 -0.28 -14.84
C ARG A 163 -23.32 -0.30 -13.44
N HIS A 164 -22.51 -0.19 -12.39
CA HIS A 164 -22.96 -0.37 -11.01
C HIS A 164 -23.08 0.93 -10.21
N GLY A 165 -22.64 2.06 -10.80
CA GLY A 165 -22.55 3.36 -10.12
C GLY A 165 -21.44 3.45 -9.08
N SER A 166 -20.86 2.30 -8.69
CA SER A 166 -19.79 2.20 -7.72
C SER A 166 -18.87 1.02 -8.01
N VAL A 167 -17.63 1.08 -7.52
CA VAL A 167 -16.64 0.01 -7.65
C VAL A 167 -15.87 -0.16 -6.35
N HIS A 168 -15.68 -1.41 -5.94
CA HIS A 168 -14.91 -1.73 -4.75
C HIS A 168 -13.41 -1.65 -5.04
N VAL A 169 -12.67 -0.93 -4.20
CA VAL A 169 -11.22 -0.81 -4.31
C VAL A 169 -10.55 -1.33 -3.04
N PRO A 170 -9.45 -2.10 -3.16
CA PRO A 170 -8.65 -2.49 -2.02
C PRO A 170 -8.29 -1.24 -1.18
N TYR A 171 -8.49 -1.35 0.13
CA TYR A 171 -8.21 -0.32 1.14
C TYR A 171 -9.13 0.92 1.15
N TRP A 172 -9.99 1.13 0.15
CA TRP A 172 -10.80 2.36 -0.01
C TRP A 172 -12.31 2.11 -0.03
N HIS A 173 -12.73 0.89 0.29
CA HIS A 173 -14.11 0.42 0.35
C HIS A 173 -14.90 0.61 -0.95
N LEU A 174 -15.37 1.81 -1.27
CA LEU A 174 -16.19 2.09 -2.45
C LEU A 174 -15.84 3.44 -3.08
N LEU A 175 -15.70 3.44 -4.41
CA LEU A 175 -15.64 4.65 -5.22
C LEU A 175 -16.91 4.81 -6.04
N PHE A 176 -17.42 6.03 -6.12
CA PHE A 176 -18.64 6.43 -6.82
C PHE A 176 -18.31 7.42 -7.95
N ALA A 177 -19.09 7.34 -9.03
CA ALA A 177 -18.99 8.29 -10.14
C ALA A 177 -19.56 9.67 -9.79
N GLU A 178 -20.59 9.69 -8.95
CA GLU A 178 -21.26 10.89 -8.45
C GLU A 178 -21.11 11.00 -6.92
N PRO A 179 -21.23 12.20 -6.33
CA PRO A 179 -21.14 12.35 -4.88
C PRO A 179 -22.27 11.58 -4.19
N PRO A 180 -21.98 10.58 -3.35
CA PRO A 180 -23.02 9.87 -2.61
C PRO A 180 -23.58 10.78 -1.52
N GLU A 181 -24.86 10.62 -1.22
CA GLU A 181 -25.46 11.24 -0.04
C GLU A 181 -24.91 10.60 1.23
N LEU A 182 -24.44 11.43 2.17
CA LEU A 182 -24.00 10.91 3.46
C LEU A 182 -25.23 10.45 4.25
N PRO A 183 -25.21 9.25 4.84
CA PRO A 183 -26.25 8.86 5.76
C PRO A 183 -26.29 9.87 6.91
N SER A 184 -27.49 10.36 7.24
CA SER A 184 -27.64 11.36 8.30
C SER A 184 -26.96 10.88 9.59
N PRO A 185 -26.39 11.78 10.42
CA PRO A 185 -25.74 11.40 11.68
C PRO A 185 -26.66 10.56 12.60
N ARG A 186 -27.98 10.74 12.46
CA ARG A 186 -29.01 9.98 13.16
C ARG A 186 -29.05 8.51 12.73
N ALA A 187 -28.90 8.22 11.43
CA ALA A 187 -28.85 6.86 10.89
C ALA A 187 -27.58 6.10 11.32
N LEU A 188 -26.43 6.79 11.35
CA LEU A 188 -25.16 6.18 11.79
C LEU A 188 -25.15 5.88 13.30
N ARG A 189 -25.80 6.72 14.12
CA ARG A 189 -26.00 6.43 15.56
C ARG A 189 -27.04 5.34 15.80
N ALA A 190 -28.05 5.21 14.94
CA ALA A 190 -29.09 4.19 15.05
C ALA A 190 -28.55 2.76 14.86
N GLY A 191 -27.45 2.57 14.11
CA GLY A 191 -26.79 1.27 13.97
C GLY A 191 -25.91 0.84 15.17
N ARG A 192 -25.56 1.76 16.07
CA ARG A 192 -24.77 1.49 17.30
C ARG A 192 -25.53 1.73 18.60
N ARG A 193 -26.72 2.33 18.55
CA ARG A 193 -27.74 1.97 19.54
C ARG A 193 -28.01 0.49 19.29
N GLN A 194 -27.54 -0.35 20.22
CA GLN A 194 -28.30 -1.53 20.62
C GLN A 194 -29.77 -1.11 20.52
N PRO A 195 -30.64 -1.85 19.80
CA PRO A 195 -32.02 -1.44 19.62
C PRO A 195 -32.52 -0.95 20.97
N ASP A 196 -33.18 0.20 21.00
CA ASP A 196 -33.81 0.74 22.20
C ASP A 196 -34.86 -0.28 22.68
N SER A 197 -34.44 -1.43 23.21
CA SER A 197 -35.15 -2.15 24.23
C SER A 197 -35.06 -1.21 25.41
N ALA A 198 -36.06 -0.32 25.50
CA ALA A 198 -36.42 0.23 26.79
C ALA A 198 -36.27 -0.92 27.79
N PRO A 199 -35.51 -0.74 28.90
CA PRO A 199 -35.39 -1.79 29.89
C PRO A 199 -36.82 -2.27 30.16
N PRO A 200 -37.09 -3.59 30.15
CA PRO A 200 -38.43 -4.11 30.42
C PRO A 200 -39.02 -3.30 31.58
N PRO A 201 -40.29 -2.89 31.54
CA PRO A 201 -40.87 -1.98 32.54
C PRO A 201 -40.49 -2.35 33.99
N GLU A 202 -40.37 -3.65 34.24
CA GLU A 202 -39.80 -4.27 35.45
C GLU A 202 -38.40 -3.75 35.88
N LEU A 203 -37.42 -3.65 34.98
CA LEU A 203 -36.07 -3.13 35.31
C LEU A 203 -36.10 -1.65 35.70
N LYS A 204 -36.99 -0.87 35.08
CA LYS A 204 -37.16 0.54 35.43
C LYS A 204 -37.73 0.70 36.84
N GLU A 205 -38.73 -0.12 37.19
CA GLU A 205 -39.33 -0.18 38.53
C GLU A 205 -38.34 -0.67 39.58
N LEU A 206 -37.57 -1.72 39.28
CA LEU A 206 -36.54 -2.25 40.18
C LEU A 206 -35.41 -1.24 40.43
N LYS A 207 -35.02 -0.46 39.42
CA LYS A 207 -34.04 0.61 39.59
C LYS A 207 -34.58 1.75 40.47
N ALA A 208 -35.86 2.10 40.32
CA ALA A 208 -36.52 3.09 41.18
C ALA A 208 -36.62 2.61 42.63
N ALA A 209 -37.00 1.34 42.84
CA ALA A 209 -37.06 0.71 44.16
C ALA A 209 -35.67 0.65 44.84
N MET A 210 -34.62 0.33 44.07
CA MET A 210 -33.24 0.36 44.56
C MET A 210 -32.81 1.78 44.96
N ALA A 211 -33.17 2.80 44.17
CA ALA A 211 -32.88 4.19 44.52
C ALA A 211 -33.66 4.65 45.76
N ALA A 212 -34.91 4.23 45.94
CA ALA A 212 -35.71 4.55 47.13
C ALA A 212 -35.18 3.88 48.41
N ALA A 213 -34.60 2.68 48.29
CA ALA A 213 -34.03 1.94 49.42
C ALA A 213 -32.62 2.40 49.84
N HIS A 214 -32.04 3.41 49.17
CA HIS A 214 -30.67 3.87 49.45
C HIS A 214 -30.57 4.52 50.85
N PRO A 215 -29.50 4.24 51.64
CA PRO A 215 -29.30 4.84 52.97
C PRO A 215 -29.36 6.38 52.97
N ASP A 216 -28.73 7.02 51.98
CA ASP A 216 -28.76 8.48 51.79
C ASP A 216 -30.17 9.06 51.52
N ARG A 217 -31.17 8.21 51.26
CA ARG A 217 -32.57 8.60 51.07
C ARG A 217 -33.48 8.10 52.20
N GLY A 218 -32.89 7.74 53.34
CA GLY A 218 -33.61 7.24 54.51
C GLY A 218 -33.94 5.75 54.47
N GLY A 219 -33.36 5.00 53.53
CA GLY A 219 -33.44 3.54 53.51
C GLY A 219 -32.43 2.87 54.47
N THR A 220 -32.43 1.54 54.49
CA THR A 220 -31.41 0.76 55.23
C THR A 220 -30.46 0.08 54.25
N SER A 221 -29.21 -0.14 54.67
CA SER A 221 -28.22 -0.85 53.85
C SER A 221 -28.71 -2.24 53.44
N GLU A 222 -29.40 -2.95 54.33
CA GLU A 222 -30.01 -4.24 54.05
C GLU A 222 -31.09 -4.17 52.95
N ALA A 223 -31.97 -3.16 53.02
CA ALA A 223 -33.00 -2.94 52.01
C ALA A 223 -32.40 -2.59 50.64
N PHE A 224 -31.31 -1.81 50.62
CA PHE A 224 -30.59 -1.48 49.40
C PHE A 224 -29.92 -2.70 48.77
N ILE A 225 -29.24 -3.54 49.57
CA ILE A 225 -28.60 -4.78 49.10
C ILE A 225 -29.65 -5.72 48.50
N ALA A 226 -30.77 -5.96 49.19
CA ALA A 226 -31.85 -6.80 48.69
C ALA A 226 -32.47 -6.26 47.38
N ALA A 227 -32.65 -4.94 47.27
CA ALA A 227 -33.15 -4.30 46.04
C ALA A 227 -32.16 -4.42 44.87
N ARG A 228 -30.86 -4.25 45.15
CA ARG A 228 -29.77 -4.42 44.17
C ARG A 228 -29.67 -5.85 43.66
N GLU A 229 -29.82 -6.85 44.53
CA GLU A 229 -29.83 -8.26 44.14
C GLU A 229 -31.03 -8.63 43.26
N ARG A 230 -32.20 -8.05 43.51
CA ARG A 230 -33.39 -8.20 42.63
C ARG A 230 -33.13 -7.58 41.26
N TYR A 231 -32.59 -6.37 41.23
CA TYR A 231 -32.23 -5.68 39.98
C TYR A 231 -31.19 -6.46 39.17
N GLU A 232 -30.11 -6.93 39.78
CA GLU A 232 -29.06 -7.70 39.08
C GLU A 232 -29.57 -9.05 38.56
N ARG A 233 -30.43 -9.76 39.31
CA ARG A 233 -31.06 -11.00 38.84
C ARG A 233 -31.96 -10.76 37.63
N ALA A 234 -32.80 -9.71 37.68
CA ALA A 234 -33.66 -9.35 36.55
C ALA A 234 -32.82 -8.92 35.33
N ARG A 235 -31.74 -8.16 35.53
CA ARG A 235 -30.84 -7.70 34.46
C ARG A 235 -30.15 -8.88 33.77
N ARG A 236 -29.73 -9.91 34.52
CA ARG A 236 -29.14 -11.13 33.96
C ARG A 236 -30.13 -12.00 33.19
N ARG A 237 -31.42 -11.93 33.48
CA ARG A 237 -32.48 -12.66 32.73
C ARG A 237 -32.88 -11.96 31.43
N ALA A 238 -32.70 -10.65 31.36
CA ALA A 238 -33.05 -9.82 30.21
C ALA A 238 -31.89 -9.65 29.20
N ALA A 239 -30.70 -10.15 29.52
CA ALA A 239 -29.51 -10.17 28.67
C ALA A 239 -29.37 -11.52 27.97
#